data_AF-A0A8J6LH86-F1
#
_entry.id   AF-A0A8J6LH86-F1
#
_cell.length_a   1.000
_cell.length_b   1.000
_cell.length_c   1.000
_cell.angle_alpha   90.00
_cell.angle_beta   90.00
_cell.angle_gamma   90.00
#
_symmetry.space_group_name_H-M   'P 1'
#
loop_
_entity.id
_entity.type
_entity.pdbx_description
1 polymer ?
#
loop_
_entity_poly.entity_id
_entity_poly.type
_entity_poly.pdbx_seq_one_letter_code
_entity_poly.pdbx_strand_id
1 'polypeptide(L)' 'MMIIFASMLYERRIIFTSKKLKRLSACVQSANDVIYPMIWQHIFIPVLPMALIDYLLAPMPFLIGVPDEVMKVSD' A
#
# COMPACT_ATOMS: atom_id res chain seq x y z
N MET A 1 -4.49 -12.39 -6.49
CA MET A 1 -5.31 -11.27 -7.00
C MET A 1 -6.61 -11.11 -6.21
N MET A 2 -7.45 -12.14 -6.06
CA MET A 2 -8.74 -12.01 -5.34
C MET A 2 -8.61 -11.59 -3.87
N ILE A 3 -7.58 -12.02 -3.15
CA ILE A 3 -7.39 -11.66 -1.73
C ILE A 3 -7.18 -10.15 -1.56
N ILE A 4 -6.44 -9.51 -2.48
CA ILE A 4 -6.17 -8.07 -2.43
C ILE A 4 -7.47 -7.30 -2.67
N PHE A 5 -8.24 -7.71 -3.68
CA PHE A 5 -9.54 -7.10 -3.96
C PHE A 5 -10.50 -7.24 -2.77
N ALA A 6 -10.63 -8.45 -2.21
CA ALA A 6 -11.43 -8.66 -1.00
C ALA A 6 -10.92 -7.82 0.17
N SER A 7 -9.60 -7.75 0.39
CA SER A 7 -9.00 -6.95 1.46
C SER A 7 -9.28 -5.45 1.30
N MET A 8 -9.33 -4.97 0.05
CA MET A 8 -9.70 -3.58 -0.24
C MET A 8 -11.18 -3.33 0.05
N LEU A 9 -12.08 -4.24 -0.33
CA LEU A 9 -13.51 -4.10 0.01
C LEU A 9 -13.79 -4.14 1.52
N TYR A 10 -12.94 -4.83 2.29
CA TYR A 10 -13.00 -4.86 3.76
C TYR A 10 -12.21 -3.73 4.44
N GLU A 11 -11.68 -2.77 3.67
CA GLU A 11 -10.88 -1.66 4.18
C GLU A 11 -9.76 -2.12 5.14
N ARG A 12 -9.01 -3.15 4.75
CA ARG A 12 -7.89 -3.64 5.56
C ARG A 12 -6.63 -2.79 5.37
N ARG A 13 -5.68 -2.95 6.28
CA ARG A 13 -4.31 -2.41 6.16
C ARG A 13 -3.52 -3.27 5.18
N ILE A 14 -3.18 -2.71 4.02
CA ILE A 14 -2.54 -3.43 2.92
C ILE A 14 -1.19 -2.79 2.63
N ILE A 15 -0.14 -3.62 2.68
CA ILE A 15 1.24 -3.23 2.37
C ILE A 15 1.69 -3.98 1.12
N PHE A 16 2.17 -3.25 0.13
CA PHE A 16 2.90 -3.81 -1.00
C PHE A 16 4.39 -3.65 -0.79
N THR A 17 5.17 -4.67 -1.14
CA THR A 17 6.64 -4.60 -1.07
C THR A 17 7.25 -5.05 -2.39
N SER A 18 8.35 -4.42 -2.78
CA SER A 18 9.08 -4.76 -4.01
C SER A 18 10.48 -4.17 -4.00
N LYS A 19 11.42 -4.85 -4.66
CA LYS A 19 12.78 -4.36 -4.90
C LYS A 19 12.84 -3.27 -5.98
N LYS A 20 11.83 -3.20 -6.85
CA LYS A 20 11.75 -2.22 -7.96
C LYS A 20 10.64 -1.21 -7.70
N LEU A 21 11.00 0.07 -7.56
CA LEU A 21 10.06 1.17 -7.28
C LEU A 21 8.96 1.31 -8.34
N LYS A 22 9.31 1.21 -9.64
CA LYS A 22 8.31 1.26 -10.72
C LYS A 22 7.24 0.17 -10.61
N ARG A 23 7.63 -1.04 -10.19
CA ARG A 23 6.68 -2.15 -10.00
C ARG A 23 5.82 -1.92 -8.77
N LEU A 24 6.41 -1.40 -7.70
CA LEU A 24 5.72 -1.07 -6.46
C LEU A 24 4.59 -0.06 -6.69
N SER A 25 4.94 1.10 -7.27
CA SER A 25 3.97 2.17 -7.52
C SER A 25 2.87 1.73 -8.48
N ALA A 26 3.22 0.99 -9.53
CA ALA A 26 2.26 0.47 -10.49
C ALA A 26 1.27 -0.51 -9.85
N CYS A 27 1.73 -1.41 -8.97
CA CYS A 27 0.84 -2.34 -8.26
C CYS A 27 -0.10 -1.65 -7.27
N VAL A 28 0.37 -0.61 -6.59
CA VAL A 28 -0.47 0.14 -5.63
C VAL A 28 -1.52 0.98 -6.37
N GLN A 29 -1.14 1.63 -7.47
CA GLN A 29 -2.09 2.36 -8.32
C GLN A 29 -3.10 1.43 -8.96
N SER A 30 -2.65 0.31 -9.54
CA SER A 30 -3.57 -0.65 -10.15
C SER A 30 -4.52 -1.30 -9.14
N ALA A 31 -4.09 -1.47 -7.88
CA ALA A 31 -4.98 -1.92 -6.82
C ALA A 31 -6.16 -0.94 -6.62
N ASN A 32 -5.89 0.37 -6.60
CA ASN A 32 -6.95 1.38 -6.52
C ASN A 32 -7.84 1.41 -7.77
N ASP A 33 -7.29 1.18 -8.96
CA ASP A 33 -8.10 1.15 -10.20
C ASP A 33 -9.02 -0.08 -10.27
N VAL A 34 -8.63 -1.20 -9.64
CA VAL A 34 -9.41 -2.44 -9.63
C VAL A 34 -10.74 -2.31 -8.86
N ILE A 35 -10.86 -1.36 -7.94
CA ILE A 35 -12.10 -1.12 -7.17
C ILE A 35 -13.07 -0.14 -7.85
N TYR A 36 -12.77 0.34 -9.06
CA TYR A 36 -13.69 1.20 -9.84
C TYR A 36 -15.11 0.61 -9.89
N PRO A 37 -16.18 1.42 -9.68
CA PRO A 37 -16.21 2.88 -9.57
C PRO A 37 -15.90 3.45 -8.18
N MET A 38 -15.60 2.59 -7.20
CA MET A 38 -15.20 3.02 -5.87
C MET A 38 -13.76 3.54 -5.89
N ILE A 39 -13.45 4.48 -5.01
CA ILE A 39 -12.11 5.05 -4.86
C ILE A 39 -11.68 4.81 -3.42
N TRP A 40 -10.44 4.41 -3.20
CA TRP A 40 -9.90 4.25 -1.86
C TRP A 40 -9.90 5.60 -1.13
N GLN A 41 -10.60 5.71 -0.01
CA GLN A 41 -10.77 6.98 0.72
C GLN A 41 -9.75 7.18 1.84
N HIS A 42 -9.11 6.10 2.30
CA HIS A 42 -8.15 6.16 3.39
C HIS A 42 -6.74 6.49 2.89
N ILE A 43 -5.73 6.37 3.78
CA ILE A 43 -4.34 6.67 3.44
C ILE A 43 -3.91 5.84 2.22
N PHE A 44 -3.43 6.54 1.19
CA PHE A 44 -2.93 5.98 -0.05
C PHE A 44 -1.56 6.54 -0.36
N ILE A 45 -0.52 5.71 -0.24
CA ILE A 45 0.87 6.12 -0.48
C ILE A 45 1.53 5.09 -1.41
N PRO A 46 1.62 5.35 -2.72
CA PRO A 46 2.18 4.40 -3.69
C PRO A 46 3.63 4.00 -3.43
N VAL A 47 4.43 4.92 -2.88
CA VAL A 47 5.82 4.71 -2.47
C VAL A 47 6.06 5.48 -1.18
N LEU A 48 6.35 4.76 -0.10
CA LEU A 48 6.63 5.33 1.21
C LEU A 48 8.08 5.80 1.30
N PRO A 49 8.35 7.09 1.58
CA PRO A 49 9.70 7.55 1.92
C PRO A 49 10.05 7.18 3.37
N MET A 50 11.34 7.02 3.66
CA MET A 50 11.87 6.67 4.99
C MET A 50 11.36 7.59 6.12
N ALA A 51 11.23 8.90 5.84
CA ALA A 51 10.80 9.88 6.83
C ALA A 51 9.34 9.69 7.30
N LEU A 52 8.52 8.91 6.59
CA LEU A 52 7.12 8.66 6.89
C LEU A 52 6.87 7.23 7.38
N ILE A 53 7.91 6.51 7.84
CA ILE A 53 7.78 5.10 8.26
C ILE A 53 6.77 4.92 9.40
N ASP A 54 6.62 5.92 10.26
CA ASP A 54 5.68 5.91 11.38
C ASP A 54 4.21 5.77 10.94
N TYR A 55 3.88 6.09 9.68
CA TYR A 55 2.54 5.86 9.14
C TYR A 55 2.16 4.38 9.06
N LEU A 56 3.12 3.46 9.09
CA LEU A 56 2.84 2.02 9.16
C LEU A 56 2.20 1.61 10.50
N LEU A 57 2.36 2.42 11.54
CA LEU A 57 1.76 2.21 12.86
C LEU A 57 0.32 2.72 12.96
N ALA A 58 -0.20 3.35 11.89
CA ALA A 58 -1.54 3.91 11.92
C ALA A 58 -2.61 2.81 12.17
N PRO A 59 -3.59 3.07 13.07
CA PRO A 59 -4.65 2.11 13.37
C PRO A 59 -5.73 2.08 12.29
N MET A 60 -5.81 3.12 11.46
CA MET A 60 -6.78 3.25 10.37
C MET A 60 -6.38 2.41 9.15
N PRO A 61 -7.34 2.06 8.27
CA PRO A 61 -7.04 1.41 7.00
C PRO A 61 -6.04 2.21 6.17
N PHE A 62 -5.16 1.53 5.46
CA PHE A 62 -4.21 2.17 4.57
C PHE A 62 -3.79 1.24 3.44
N LEU A 63 -3.37 1.86 2.35
CA LEU A 63 -2.85 1.22 1.15
C LEU A 63 -1.49 1.84 0.84
N ILE A 64 -0.41 1.16 1.23
CA ILE A 64 0.95 1.71 1.21
C ILE A 64 1.90 0.78 0.44
N GLY A 65 2.73 1.35 -0.42
CA GLY A 65 3.87 0.67 -1.04
C GLY A 65 5.16 0.94 -0.27
N VAL A 66 5.72 -0.08 0.38
CA VAL A 66 6.99 -0.01 1.12
C VAL A 66 8.12 -0.59 0.27
N PRO A 67 9.16 0.20 -0.05
CA PRO A 67 10.36 -0.34 -0.71
C PRO A 67 11.07 -1.36 0.18
N ASP A 68 11.68 -2.39 -0.43
CA ASP A 68 12.40 -3.45 0.29
C ASP A 68 13.52 -2.91 1.21
N GLU A 69 14.12 -1.77 0.85
CA GLU A 69 15.14 -1.11 1.67
C GLU A 69 14.58 -0.49 2.94
N VAL A 70 13.36 0.04 2.89
CA VAL A 70 12.70 0.67 4.05
C VAL A 70 12.22 -0.39 5.02
N MET A 71 11.74 -1.52 4.52
CA MET A 71 11.24 -2.62 5.37
C MET A 71 12.35 -3.32 6.17
N LYS A 72 13.57 -3.38 5.62
CA LYS A 72 14.72 -3.99 6.34
C LYS A 72 15.24 -3.14 7.49
N VAL A 73 14.90 -1.85 7.53
CA VAL A 73 15.32 -0.94 8.60
C VAL A 73 14.41 -1.08 9.84
N SER A 74 13.24 -1.71 9.69
CA SER A 74 12.27 -1.92 10.77
C SER A 74 12.37 -3.28 11.49
N ASP A 75 13.32 -4.14 11.12
CA ASP A 75 13.71 -5.37 11.86
C ASP A 75 14.97 -5.09 12.69
#